data_AF-A0A919K465-F1
#
_entry.id   AF-A0A919K465-F1
#
_cell.length_a   1.000
_cell.length_b   1.000
_cell.length_c   1.000
_cell.angle_alpha   90.00
_cell.angle_beta   90.00
_cell.angle_gamma   90.00
#
_symmetry.space_group_name_H-M   'P 1'
#
loop_
_entity.id
_entity.type
_entity.pdbx_description
1 polymer ?
#
loop_
_entity_poly.entity_id
_entity_poly.type
_entity_poly.pdbx_seq_one_letter_code
_entity_poly.pdbx_strand_id
1 'polypeptide(L)' 'MSSDDPLLDRVAIEDAFRRLGERLARRGVIADLYVFGGAAMALAYDARRSTRDIDAVFQPHGVVLDEARSVAAELGLPQW' A
#
# COMPACT_ATOMS: atom_id res chain seq x y z
N MET A 1 -8.34 12.22 8.44
CA MET A 1 -9.03 11.27 7.54
C MET A 1 -10.43 11.78 7.31
N SER A 2 -10.75 12.10 6.07
CA SER A 2 -12.05 12.64 5.65
C SER A 2 -13.00 11.50 5.28
N SER A 3 -14.32 11.73 5.31
CA SER A 3 -15.30 10.76 4.81
C SER A 3 -15.15 10.46 3.31
N ASP A 4 -14.41 11.30 2.59
CA ASP A 4 -14.20 11.23 1.13
C ASP A 4 -12.89 10.51 0.74
N ASP A 5 -12.11 9.99 1.70
CA ASP A 5 -10.87 9.27 1.38
C ASP A 5 -11.21 8.01 0.54
N PRO A 6 -10.50 7.77 -0.58
CA PRO A 6 -10.81 6.66 -1.49
C PRO A 6 -10.66 5.31 -0.78
N LEU A 7 -11.63 4.42 -1.03
CA LEU A 7 -11.60 3.06 -0.52
C LEU A 7 -10.70 2.17 -1.39
N LEU A 8 -9.84 1.40 -0.73
CA LEU A 8 -8.92 0.46 -1.34
C LEU A 8 -9.50 -0.95 -1.28
N ASP A 9 -9.96 -1.45 -2.42
CA ASP A 9 -10.29 -2.87 -2.60
C ASP A 9 -9.04 -3.69 -2.94
N ARG A 10 -9.21 -5.00 -3.17
CA ARG A 10 -8.08 -5.89 -3.52
C ARG A 10 -7.28 -5.38 -4.72
N VAL A 11 -7.96 -4.96 -5.78
CA VAL A 11 -7.31 -4.54 -7.03
C VAL A 11 -6.49 -3.28 -6.79
N ALA A 12 -7.04 -2.32 -6.04
CA ALA A 12 -6.34 -1.10 -5.67
C ALA A 12 -5.10 -1.38 -4.79
N ILE A 13 -5.20 -2.30 -3.82
CA ILE A 13 -4.05 -2.67 -2.97
C ILE A 13 -2.96 -3.38 -3.78
N GLU A 14 -3.33 -4.30 -4.66
CA GLU A 14 -2.38 -4.98 -5.56
C GLU A 14 -1.71 -3.99 -6.51
N ASP A 15 -2.45 -3.01 -7.04
CA ASP A 15 -1.89 -1.94 -7.88
C ASP A 15 -0.86 -1.10 -7.12
N ALA A 16 -1.17 -0.71 -5.88
CA ALA A 16 -0.26 0.03 -5.03
C ALA A 16 1.02 -0.75 -4.73
N PHE A 17 0.91 -2.04 -4.38
CA PHE A 17 2.08 -2.90 -4.13
C PHE A 17 2.90 -3.18 -5.38
N ARG A 18 2.27 -3.34 -6.54
CA ARG A 18 2.98 -3.48 -7.81
C ARG A 18 3.82 -2.23 -8.11
N ARG A 19 3.24 -1.03 -7.99
CA ARG A 19 3.98 0.23 -8.19
C ARG A 19 5.11 0.41 -7.18
N LEU A 20 4.88 0.07 -5.91
CA LEU A 20 5.92 0.08 -4.89
C LEU A 20 7.07 -0.87 -5.26
N GLY A 21 6.74 -2.11 -5.66
CA GLY A 21 7.71 -3.10 -6.11
C GLY A 21 8.54 -2.63 -7.31
N GLU A 22 7.91 -2.02 -8.33
CA GLU A 22 8.62 -1.46 -9.49
C GLU A 22 9.59 -0.33 -9.10
N ARG A 23 9.19 0.52 -8.16
CA ARG A 23 10.02 1.62 -7.66
C ARG A 23 11.22 1.12 -6.85
N LEU A 24 11.00 0.15 -5.97
CA LEU A 24 12.05 -0.49 -5.19
C LEU A 24 13.02 -1.28 -6.08
N ALA A 25 12.51 -1.99 -7.08
CA ALA A 25 13.31 -2.73 -8.06
C ALA A 25 14.26 -1.82 -8.83
N ARG A 26 13.81 -0.62 -9.25
CA ARG A 26 14.69 0.39 -9.89
C ARG A 26 15.83 0.87 -8.99
N ARG A 27 15.68 0.73 -7.67
CA ARG A 27 16.70 1.06 -6.66
C ARG A 27 17.51 -0.16 -6.20
N GLY A 28 17.26 -1.34 -6.77
CA GLY A 28 17.92 -2.59 -6.36
C GLY A 28 17.54 -3.04 -4.94
N VAL A 29 16.36 -2.64 -4.45
CA VAL A 29 15.89 -2.95 -3.10
C VAL A 29 14.83 -4.04 -3.16
N ILE A 30 15.00 -5.08 -2.34
CA ILE A 30 13.96 -6.05 -2.02
C ILE A 30 13.41 -5.68 -0.64
N ALA A 31 12.09 -5.68 -0.51
CA ALA A 31 11.42 -5.36 0.74
C ALA A 31 10.49 -6.49 1.18
N ASP A 32 10.48 -6.75 2.49
CA ASP A 32 9.52 -7.63 3.13
C ASP A 32 8.45 -6.79 3.81
N LEU A 33 7.19 -7.10 3.53
CA LEU A 33 6.01 -6.41 4.08
C LEU A 33 5.14 -7.41 4.85
N TYR A 34 4.84 -7.08 6.10
CA TYR A 34 3.83 -7.75 6.91
C TYR A 34 2.60 -6.85 6.97
N VAL A 35 1.52 -7.24 6.29
CA VAL A 35 0.29 -6.47 6.16
C VAL A 35 -0.72 -6.90 7.22
N PHE A 36 -1.40 -5.93 7.83
CA PHE A 36 -2.36 -6.15 8.91
C PHE A 36 -3.75 -5.61 8.59
N GLY A 37 -4.70 -5.88 9.49
CA GLY A 37 -5.98 -5.17 9.54
C GLY A 37 -6.86 -5.34 8.30
N GLY A 38 -7.55 -4.25 7.93
CA GLY A 38 -8.51 -4.24 6.83
C GLY A 38 -7.89 -4.61 5.47
N ALA A 39 -6.66 -4.17 5.23
CA ALA A 39 -5.91 -4.49 4.00
C ALA A 39 -5.63 -5.99 3.88
N ALA A 40 -5.17 -6.63 4.97
CA ALA A 40 -4.97 -8.08 4.99
C ALA A 40 -6.28 -8.83 4.72
N MET A 41 -7.40 -8.35 5.28
CA MET A 41 -8.72 -8.96 5.05
C MET A 41 -9.21 -8.80 3.61
N ALA A 42 -9.00 -7.64 2.98
CA ALA A 42 -9.35 -7.40 1.57
C ALA A 42 -8.54 -8.30 0.63
N LEU A 43 -7.23 -8.45 0.88
CA LEU A 43 -6.34 -9.31 0.11
C LEU A 43 -6.68 -10.79 0.28
N ALA A 44 -6.95 -11.26 1.49
CA ALA A 44 -7.08 -12.69 1.77
C ALA A 44 -8.51 -13.24 1.58
N TYR A 45 -9.57 -12.46 1.84
CA TYR A 45 -10.91 -13.03 2.04
C TYR A 45 -12.01 -12.56 1.08
N ASP A 46 -12.08 -11.28 0.67
CA ASP A 46 -13.14 -10.80 -0.26
C ASP A 46 -12.69 -9.62 -1.12
N ALA A 47 -12.80 -9.75 -2.44
CA ALA A 47 -12.46 -8.69 -3.38
C ALA A 47 -13.44 -7.50 -3.33
N ARG A 48 -14.67 -7.69 -2.83
CA ARG A 48 -15.64 -6.60 -2.61
C ARG A 48 -15.40 -5.85 -1.29
N ARG A 49 -14.55 -6.39 -0.41
CA ARG A 49 -14.19 -5.71 0.83
C ARG A 49 -13.11 -4.68 0.53
N SER A 50 -13.32 -3.47 1.02
CA SER A 50 -12.38 -2.38 0.90
C SER A 50 -11.98 -1.81 2.26
N THR A 51 -10.83 -1.15 2.33
CA THR A 51 -10.27 -0.51 3.51
C THR A 51 -9.90 0.94 3.21
N ARG A 52 -9.68 1.78 4.23
CA ARG A 52 -9.26 3.19 4.03
C ARG A 52 -7.75 3.35 3.94
N ASP A 53 -7.01 2.37 4.46
CA ASP A 53 -5.58 2.41 4.69
C ASP A 53 -4.96 1.01 4.53
N ILE A 54 -3.63 1.00 4.43
CA ILE A 54 -2.82 -0.21 4.45
C ILE A 54 -1.88 -0.10 5.65
N ASP A 55 -2.15 -0.90 6.68
CA ASP A 55 -1.25 -1.06 7.82
C ASP A 55 -0.20 -2.12 7.51
N ALA A 56 1.08 -1.76 7.59
CA ALA A 56 2.16 -2.72 7.40
C ALA A 56 3.39 -2.40 8.25
N VAL A 57 4.08 -3.47 8.66
CA VAL A 57 5.48 -3.42 9.12
C VAL A 57 6.35 -3.89 7.99
N PHE A 58 7.44 -3.19 7.72
CA PHE A 58 8.28 -3.48 6.56
C PHE A 58 9.76 -3.24 6.82
N GLN A 59 10.57 -3.91 6.02
CA GLN A 59 12.02 -3.76 6.01
C GLN A 59 12.54 -3.83 4.57
N PRO A 60 13.52 -2.99 4.17
CA PRO A 60 14.15 -1.92 4.96
C PRO A 60 13.25 -0.67 5.09
N HIS A 61 13.23 -0.04 6.26
CA HIS A 61 12.25 1.03 6.56
C HIS A 61 12.33 2.26 5.65
N GLY A 62 13.48 2.97 5.61
CA GLY A 62 13.56 4.31 4.99
C GLY A 62 13.16 4.33 3.51
N VAL A 63 13.82 3.52 2.69
CA VAL A 63 13.53 3.45 1.24
C VAL A 63 12.11 2.95 0.94
N VAL A 64 11.58 2.01 1.71
CA VAL A 64 10.21 1.54 1.53
C VAL A 64 9.21 2.63 1.88
N LEU A 65 9.44 3.37 2.97
CA LEU A 65 8.58 4.48 3.37
C LEU A 65 8.58 5.60 2.33
N ASP A 66 9.75 5.97 1.80
CA ASP A 66 9.89 7.03 0.79
C ASP A 66 9.15 6.66 -0.52
N GLU A 67 9.34 5.44 -1.00
CA GLU A 67 8.67 4.98 -2.21
C GLU A 67 7.16 4.76 -1.99
N ALA A 68 6.74 4.27 -0.81
CA ALA A 68 5.32 4.14 -0.46
C ALA A 68 4.62 5.49 -0.43
N ARG A 69 5.25 6.54 0.13
CA ARG A 69 4.73 7.92 0.08
C ARG A 69 4.63 8.43 -1.36
N SER A 70 5.61 8.10 -2.20
CA SER A 70 5.59 8.46 -3.62
C SER A 70 4.45 7.78 -4.39
N VAL A 71 4.19 6.50 -4.11
CA VAL A 71 3.04 5.76 -4.68
C VAL A 71 1.72 6.35 -4.19
N ALA A 72 1.61 6.66 -2.89
CA ALA A 72 0.41 7.29 -2.34
C ALA A 72 0.11 8.63 -3.04
N ALA A 73 1.13 9.47 -3.24
CA ALA A 73 0.98 10.73 -3.98
C ALA A 73 0.58 10.51 -5.45
N GLU A 74 1.15 9.51 -6.12
CA GLU A 74 0.82 9.15 -7.51
C GLU A 74 -0.63 8.67 -7.66
N LEU A 75 -1.15 7.98 -6.65
CA LEU A 75 -2.52 7.46 -6.60
C LEU A 75 -3.53 8.46 -6.02
N GLY A 76 -3.10 9.64 -5.57
CA GLY A 76 -3.96 10.63 -4.92
C GLY A 76 -4.50 10.18 -3.56
N LEU A 77 -3.81 9.27 -2.88
CA LEU A 77 -4.19 8.78 -1.56
C LEU A 77 -3.81 9.80 -0.47
N PRO A 78 -4.54 9.83 0.66
CA PRO A 78 -4.24 10.73 1.76
C PRO A 78 -2.83 10.52 2.32
N GLN A 79 -2.18 11.63 2.68
CA GLN A 79 -0.92 11.59 3.39
C GLN A 79 -1.16 11.41 4.90
N TRP A 80 -0.28 10.63 5.51
CA TRP A 80 -0.26 10.31 6.94
C TRP A 80 1.09 10.67 7.57
#